data_AF-A0A2V7VB49-F1
#
_entry.id   AF-A0A2V7VB49-F1
#
_cell.length_a   1.000
_cell.length_b   1.000
_cell.length_c   1.000
_cell.angle_alpha   90.00
_cell.angle_beta   90.00
_cell.angle_gamma   90.00
#
_symmetry.space_group_name_H-M   'P 1'
#
loop_
_entity.id
_entity.type
_entity.pdbx_description
1 polymer ?
#
loop_
_entity_poly.entity_id
_entity_poly.type
_entity_poly.pdbx_seq_one_letter_code
_entity_poly.pdbx_strand_id
1 'polypeptide(L)'
;MAARVALALLLAAGLGSCVRYEYEHEIWLDVDGSGRVNVTGRPELWARFKGLAADTDEEALARRARELFERSGLRVRRVDLTHRGGHAYLYVAAAFDDVNRLGGTAAFPDLRIALRPDGDRLRLEGAWRPASRPPTPAGTDGLMAVRFHLPSKIYRHENAPGGVERGNILSWRQEVAAGAAGRELAFGAVMDRRSIFYSTVGLFAGAVLTALAMLATVVYFVRRKGRGDG
;
A
#
# COMPACT_ATOMS: atom_id res chain seq x y z
N MET A 1 -19.28 -8.19 -41.30
CA MET A 1 -18.43 -9.20 -40.61
C MET A 1 -17.12 -8.61 -40.11
N ALA A 2 -16.33 -7.92 -40.95
CA ALA A 2 -15.01 -7.38 -40.58
C ALA A 2 -14.99 -6.51 -39.31
N ALA A 3 -15.98 -5.63 -39.11
CA ALA A 3 -16.06 -4.77 -37.93
C ALA A 3 -16.25 -5.54 -36.61
N ARG A 4 -16.99 -6.65 -36.64
CA ARG A 4 -17.19 -7.51 -35.46
C ARG A 4 -15.93 -8.31 -35.12
N VAL A 5 -15.18 -8.73 -36.14
CA VAL A 5 -13.88 -9.40 -35.97
C VAL A 5 -12.83 -8.42 -35.45
N ALA A 6 -12.78 -7.19 -35.97
CA ALA A 6 -11.88 -6.15 -35.47
C ALA A 6 -12.18 -5.78 -34.01
N LEU A 7 -13.46 -5.65 -33.64
CA LEU A 7 -13.87 -5.41 -32.26
C LEU A 7 -13.52 -6.59 -31.34
N ALA A 8 -13.71 -7.83 -31.80
CA ALA A 8 -13.33 -9.02 -31.04
C ALA A 8 -11.81 -9.11 -30.84
N LEU A 9 -11.01 -8.74 -31.84
CA LEU A 9 -9.55 -8.67 -31.74
C LEU A 9 -9.08 -7.54 -30.81
N LEU A 10 -9.74 -6.39 -30.83
CA LEU A 10 -9.48 -5.28 -29.89
C LEU A 10 -9.82 -5.66 -28.45
N LEU A 11 -10.95 -6.34 -28.24
CA LEU A 11 -11.34 -6.86 -26.93
C LEU A 11 -10.39 -7.97 -26.45
N ALA A 12 -9.99 -8.88 -27.34
CA ALA A 12 -9.00 -9.93 -27.05
C ALA A 12 -7.62 -9.34 -26.71
N ALA A 13 -7.18 -8.29 -27.42
CA ALA A 13 -5.95 -7.57 -27.10
C ALA A 13 -6.04 -6.80 -25.77
N GLY A 14 -7.23 -6.28 -25.41
CA GLY A 14 -7.47 -5.60 -24.13
C GLY A 14 -7.49 -6.54 -22.91
N LEU A 15 -7.89 -7.80 -23.10
CA LEU A 15 -7.96 -8.83 -22.04
C LEU A 15 -6.59 -9.23 -21.49
N GLY A 16 -5.50 -9.01 -22.23
CA GLY A 16 -4.14 -9.36 -21.83
C GLY A 16 -3.50 -8.44 -20.77
N SER A 17 -4.19 -7.38 -20.35
CA SER A 17 -3.59 -6.31 -19.51
C SER A 17 -3.84 -6.43 -18.00
N CYS A 18 -4.49 -7.49 -17.52
CA CYS A 18 -4.54 -7.77 -16.08
C CYS A 18 -3.15 -8.25 -15.61
N VAL A 19 -2.29 -7.30 -15.26
CA VAL A 19 -0.99 -7.57 -14.63
C VAL A 19 -1.24 -8.37 -13.36
N ARG A 20 -0.87 -9.66 -13.39
CA ARG A 20 -1.04 -10.58 -12.28
C ARG A 20 0.23 -10.61 -11.45
N TYR A 21 0.09 -10.23 -10.18
CA TYR A 21 1.16 -10.37 -9.21
C TYR A 21 1.06 -11.74 -8.52
N GLU A 22 2.21 -12.40 -8.44
CA GLU A 22 2.40 -13.67 -7.75
C GLU A 22 2.86 -13.48 -6.31
N TYR A 23 3.47 -12.33 -6.01
CA TYR A 23 3.87 -11.95 -4.66
C TYR A 23 3.85 -10.42 -4.48
N GLU A 24 3.03 -9.90 -3.57
CA GLU A 24 2.81 -8.46 -3.42
C GLU A 24 2.82 -8.04 -1.95
N HIS A 25 3.50 -6.92 -1.67
CA HIS A 25 3.36 -6.16 -0.44
C HIS A 25 2.61 -4.87 -0.75
N GLU A 26 1.40 -4.72 -0.22
CA GLU A 26 0.60 -3.51 -0.36
C GLU A 26 0.55 -2.78 0.99
N ILE A 27 1.08 -1.56 1.06
CA ILE A 27 1.27 -0.80 2.28
C ILE A 27 0.46 0.49 2.20
N TRP A 28 -0.43 0.71 3.17
CA TRP A 28 -1.11 1.98 3.41
C TRP A 28 -0.39 2.70 4.52
N LEU A 29 0.09 3.90 4.23
CA LEU A 29 0.87 4.70 5.15
C LEU A 29 0.06 5.93 5.59
N ASP A 30 0.08 6.22 6.88
CA ASP A 30 -0.42 7.45 7.46
C ASP A 30 0.73 8.46 7.66
N VAL A 31 0.37 9.74 7.79
CA VAL A 31 1.35 10.86 7.89
C VAL A 31 2.24 10.79 9.13
N ASP A 32 1.80 10.09 10.18
CA ASP A 32 2.56 9.85 11.41
C ASP A 32 3.49 8.64 11.31
N GLY A 33 3.48 7.91 10.19
CA GLY A 33 4.25 6.71 9.97
C GLY A 33 3.56 5.42 10.38
N SER A 34 2.37 5.47 10.97
CA SER A 34 1.54 4.28 11.22
C SER A 34 0.86 3.79 9.94
N GLY A 35 0.20 2.64 9.99
CA GLY A 35 -0.54 2.18 8.84
C GLY A 35 -0.89 0.69 8.83
N ARG A 36 -1.07 0.18 7.62
CA ARG A 36 -1.49 -1.21 7.36
C ARG A 36 -0.69 -1.82 6.23
N VAL A 37 -0.48 -3.13 6.31
CA VAL A 37 0.17 -3.90 5.27
C VAL A 37 -0.65 -5.13 4.95
N ASN A 38 -0.82 -5.38 3.66
CA ASN A 38 -1.29 -6.63 3.13
C ASN A 38 -0.14 -7.31 2.41
N VAL A 39 0.05 -8.60 2.67
CA VAL A 39 0.97 -9.43 1.91
C VAL A 39 0.20 -10.56 1.28
N THR A 40 0.33 -10.69 -0.03
CA THR A 40 -0.35 -11.74 -0.81
C THR A 40 0.67 -12.49 -1.61
N GLY A 41 0.54 -13.81 -1.69
CA GLY A 41 1.28 -14.57 -2.69
C GLY A 41 1.24 -16.08 -2.50
N ARG A 42 1.84 -16.78 -3.45
CA ARG A 42 1.87 -18.26 -3.44
C ARG A 42 2.70 -18.80 -2.26
N PRO A 43 2.28 -19.86 -1.55
CA PRO A 43 3.02 -20.40 -0.40
C PRO A 43 4.50 -20.67 -0.64
N GLU A 44 4.90 -21.09 -1.84
CA GLU A 44 6.30 -21.29 -2.22
C GLU A 44 7.12 -19.98 -2.22
N LEU A 45 6.51 -18.85 -2.55
CA LEU A 45 7.13 -17.53 -2.52
C LEU A 45 7.25 -17.00 -1.09
N TRP A 46 6.29 -17.34 -0.23
CA TRP A 46 6.39 -17.10 1.21
C TRP A 46 7.53 -17.90 1.84
N ALA A 47 7.67 -19.17 1.48
CA ALA A 47 8.79 -20.00 1.91
C ALA A 47 10.12 -19.41 1.46
N ARG A 48 10.20 -18.98 0.19
CA ARG A 48 11.41 -18.40 -0.39
C ARG A 48 11.81 -17.07 0.27
N PHE A 49 10.88 -16.11 0.38
CA PHE A 49 11.20 -14.74 0.77
C PHE A 49 11.03 -14.45 2.27
N LYS A 50 10.27 -15.27 3.01
CA LYS A 50 10.08 -15.10 4.46
C LYS A 50 10.50 -16.30 5.29
N GLY A 51 10.92 -17.40 4.65
CA GLY A 51 11.25 -18.64 5.37
C GLY A 51 10.04 -19.37 5.96
N LEU A 52 8.82 -18.99 5.57
CA LEU A 52 7.59 -19.63 6.03
C LEU A 52 7.38 -20.92 5.25
N ALA A 53 7.73 -22.07 5.84
CA ALA A 53 7.67 -23.35 5.15
C ALA A 53 6.28 -23.63 4.55
N ALA A 54 6.26 -23.92 3.24
CA ALA A 54 5.04 -24.29 2.54
C ALA A 54 4.48 -25.58 3.16
N ASP A 55 3.23 -25.51 3.62
CA ASP A 55 2.48 -26.67 4.11
C ASP A 55 1.46 -27.10 3.06
N THR A 56 1.07 -28.37 3.13
CA THR A 56 -0.18 -28.82 2.51
C THR A 56 -1.38 -28.55 3.42
N ASP A 57 -1.18 -28.44 4.73
CA ASP A 57 -2.23 -28.03 5.68
C ASP A 57 -2.40 -26.50 5.70
N GLU A 58 -3.49 -26.03 5.11
CA GLU A 58 -3.84 -24.62 5.01
C GLU A 58 -4.04 -23.94 6.38
N GLU A 59 -4.60 -24.65 7.36
CA GLU A 59 -4.84 -24.09 8.70
C GLU A 59 -3.51 -23.92 9.45
N ALA A 60 -2.63 -24.91 9.35
CA ALA A 60 -1.30 -24.82 9.93
C ALA A 60 -0.46 -23.72 9.28
N LEU A 61 -0.56 -23.53 7.96
CA LEU A 61 0.09 -22.42 7.25
C LEU A 61 -0.45 -21.07 7.72
N ALA A 62 -1.77 -20.90 7.80
CA ALA A 62 -2.40 -19.66 8.25
C ALA A 62 -2.03 -19.30 9.69
N ARG A 63 -1.97 -20.29 10.60
CA ARG A 63 -1.53 -20.10 11.99
C ARG A 63 -0.08 -19.62 12.08
N ARG A 64 0.85 -20.27 11.36
CA ARG A 64 2.26 -19.86 11.33
C ARG A 64 2.46 -18.49 10.69
N ALA A 65 1.67 -18.16 9.65
CA ALA A 65 1.69 -16.84 9.04
C ALA A 65 1.24 -15.74 10.01
N ARG A 66 0.18 -16.00 10.80
CA ARG A 66 -0.27 -15.09 11.86
C ARG A 66 0.83 -14.88 12.90
N GLU A 67 1.38 -15.96 13.45
CA GLU A 67 2.44 -15.91 14.46
C GLU A 67 3.68 -15.14 13.96
N LEU A 68 4.07 -15.31 12.69
CA LEU A 68 5.18 -14.58 12.07
C LEU A 68 4.99 -13.06 12.07
N PHE A 69 3.76 -12.59 11.85
CA PHE A 69 3.45 -11.15 11.84
C PHE A 69 3.31 -10.61 13.25
N GLU A 70 2.64 -11.34 14.15
CA GLU A 70 2.47 -10.94 15.54
C GLU A 70 3.81 -10.82 16.27
N ARG A 71 4.72 -11.79 16.11
CA ARG A 71 6.07 -11.73 16.67
C ARG A 71 6.95 -10.63 16.07
N SER A 72 6.55 -10.10 14.91
CA SER A 72 7.19 -8.95 14.27
C SER A 72 6.63 -7.60 14.78
N GLY A 73 5.75 -7.63 15.78
CA GLY A 73 5.14 -6.44 16.38
C GLY A 73 3.94 -5.90 15.59
N LEU A 74 3.39 -6.66 14.64
CA LEU A 74 2.22 -6.26 13.87
C LEU A 74 0.93 -6.78 14.53
N ARG A 75 -0.15 -6.01 14.43
CA ARG A 75 -1.49 -6.45 14.82
C ARG A 75 -2.18 -7.11 13.64
N VAL A 76 -2.21 -8.44 13.63
CA VAL A 76 -2.84 -9.21 12.56
C VAL A 76 -4.36 -9.03 12.61
N ARG A 77 -4.95 -8.68 11.48
CA ARG A 77 -6.40 -8.50 11.33
C ARG A 77 -7.06 -9.68 10.63
N ARG A 78 -6.36 -10.26 9.66
CA ARG A 78 -6.90 -11.32 8.81
C ARG A 78 -5.78 -12.15 8.23
N VAL A 79 -6.00 -13.46 8.18
CA VAL A 79 -5.16 -14.41 7.43
C VAL A 79 -6.11 -15.32 6.69
N ASP A 80 -5.97 -15.37 5.37
CA ASP A 80 -6.78 -16.21 4.49
C ASP A 80 -5.89 -16.99 3.52
N LEU A 81 -6.42 -18.11 3.05
CA LEU A 81 -5.96 -18.74 1.82
C LEU A 81 -7.05 -18.65 0.76
N THR A 82 -6.63 -18.36 -0.46
CA THR A 82 -7.51 -18.32 -1.63
C THR A 82 -6.91 -19.12 -2.77
N HIS A 83 -7.75 -19.63 -3.66
CA HIS A 83 -7.30 -20.41 -4.82
C HIS A 83 -7.59 -19.67 -6.11
N ARG A 84 -6.57 -19.50 -6.96
CA ARG A 84 -6.70 -18.80 -8.25
C ARG A 84 -5.88 -19.48 -9.33
N GLY A 85 -6.56 -19.98 -10.36
CA GLY A 85 -5.90 -20.62 -11.51
C GLY A 85 -5.08 -21.84 -11.11
N GLY A 86 -5.60 -22.68 -10.21
CA GLY A 86 -4.93 -23.91 -9.76
C GLY A 86 -3.87 -23.72 -8.67
N HIS A 87 -3.60 -22.49 -8.23
CA HIS A 87 -2.61 -22.19 -7.19
C HIS A 87 -3.27 -21.62 -5.93
N ALA A 88 -2.77 -22.02 -4.77
CA ALA A 88 -3.09 -21.41 -3.49
C ALA A 88 -2.36 -20.06 -3.34
N TYR A 89 -2.99 -19.12 -2.62
CA TYR A 89 -2.46 -17.81 -2.28
C TYR A 89 -2.73 -17.52 -0.82
N LEU A 90 -1.65 -17.35 -0.05
CA LEU A 90 -1.72 -16.89 1.32
C LEU A 90 -1.80 -15.36 1.33
N TYR A 91 -2.79 -14.86 2.06
CA TYR A 91 -3.06 -13.46 2.29
C TYR A 91 -2.96 -13.15 3.79
N VAL A 92 -2.18 -12.13 4.15
CA VAL A 92 -2.09 -11.62 5.53
C VAL A 92 -2.33 -10.13 5.52
N ALA A 93 -3.30 -9.66 6.30
CA ALA A 93 -3.54 -8.25 6.57
C ALA A 93 -3.19 -7.93 8.03
N ALA A 94 -2.36 -6.91 8.23
CA ALA A 94 -1.94 -6.48 9.57
C ALA A 94 -1.79 -4.95 9.66
N ALA A 95 -1.77 -4.43 10.88
CA ALA A 95 -1.49 -3.03 11.17
C ALA A 95 -0.14 -2.88 11.90
N PHE A 96 0.50 -1.73 11.71
CA PHE A 96 1.75 -1.35 12.36
C PHE A 96 1.66 0.08 12.90
N ASP A 97 2.40 0.37 13.97
CA ASP A 97 2.42 1.71 14.59
C ASP A 97 3.46 2.64 13.96
N ASP A 98 4.54 2.08 13.41
CA ASP A 98 5.64 2.85 12.84
C ASP A 98 6.29 2.05 11.70
N VAL A 99 6.19 2.57 10.48
CA VAL A 99 6.75 1.99 9.26
C VAL A 99 8.26 1.79 9.35
N ASN A 100 8.97 2.65 10.11
CA ASN A 100 10.41 2.56 10.28
C ASN A 100 10.84 1.31 11.08
N ARG A 101 9.90 0.64 11.75
CA ARG A 101 10.14 -0.58 12.52
C ARG A 101 9.80 -1.86 11.75
N LEU A 102 9.26 -1.76 10.54
CA LEU A 102 8.92 -2.94 9.73
C LEU A 102 10.16 -3.65 9.20
N GLY A 103 11.11 -2.89 8.67
CA GLY A 103 12.28 -3.44 7.98
C GLY A 103 13.18 -4.25 8.90
N GLY A 104 13.60 -5.43 8.45
CA GLY A 104 14.46 -6.35 9.21
C GLY A 104 13.73 -7.20 10.25
N THR A 105 12.41 -7.08 10.39
CA THR A 105 11.62 -7.98 11.25
C THR A 105 11.50 -9.38 10.63
N ALA A 106 11.05 -10.37 11.41
CA ALA A 106 10.86 -11.73 10.89
C ALA A 106 9.85 -11.78 9.72
N ALA A 107 8.82 -10.92 9.76
CA ALA A 107 7.86 -10.79 8.66
C ALA A 107 8.45 -10.02 7.47
N PHE A 108 9.43 -9.13 7.65
CA PHE A 108 10.02 -8.34 6.56
C PHE A 108 11.55 -8.32 6.62
N PRO A 109 12.22 -9.48 6.55
CA PRO A 109 13.67 -9.59 6.77
C PRO A 109 14.47 -8.87 5.68
N ASP A 110 13.89 -8.82 4.48
CA ASP A 110 14.51 -8.36 3.25
C ASP A 110 14.05 -6.95 2.85
N LEU A 111 13.21 -6.31 3.67
CA LEU A 111 12.70 -4.96 3.44
C LEU A 111 13.54 -3.96 4.23
N ARG A 112 13.98 -2.91 3.55
CA ARG A 112 14.52 -1.70 4.18
C ARG A 112 13.59 -0.56 3.82
N ILE A 113 13.19 0.21 4.82
CA ILE A 113 12.24 1.30 4.65
C ILE A 113 12.48 2.36 5.71
N ALA A 114 12.40 3.61 5.30
CA ALA A 114 12.46 4.76 6.18
C ALA A 114 11.47 5.82 5.69
N LEU A 115 10.69 6.37 6.62
CA LEU A 115 9.89 7.56 6.44
C LEU A 115 10.48 8.66 7.32
N ARG A 116 10.98 9.72 6.70
CA ARG A 116 11.66 10.82 7.42
C ARG A 116 11.05 12.16 7.04
N PRO A 117 11.00 13.13 7.98
CA PRO A 117 10.78 14.52 7.65
C PRO A 117 11.87 15.04 6.71
N ASP A 118 11.48 15.82 5.70
CA ASP A 118 12.36 16.53 4.76
C ASP A 118 11.82 17.95 4.60
N GLY A 119 12.20 18.85 5.53
CA GLY A 119 11.62 20.19 5.63
C GLY A 119 10.11 20.16 5.90
N ASP A 120 9.33 20.74 4.98
CA ASP A 120 7.86 20.74 4.98
C ASP A 120 7.25 19.47 4.35
N ARG A 121 8.09 18.51 3.92
CA ARG A 121 7.71 17.25 3.26
C ARG A 121 8.00 16.03 4.12
N LEU A 122 7.44 14.90 3.69
CA LEU A 122 7.86 13.56 4.10
C LEU A 122 8.57 12.89 2.95
N ARG A 123 9.63 12.17 3.27
CA ARG A 123 10.42 11.39 2.34
C ARG A 123 10.35 9.92 2.75
N LEU A 124 9.81 9.12 1.84
CA LEU A 124 9.84 7.67 1.90
C LEU A 124 11.01 7.19 1.06
N GLU A 125 11.90 6.40 1.63
CA GLU A 125 13.01 5.75 0.93
C GLU A 125 13.11 4.30 1.39
N GLY A 126 13.45 3.41 0.47
CA GLY A 126 13.64 2.02 0.82
C GLY A 126 14.04 1.15 -0.35
N ALA A 127 14.22 -0.12 -0.03
CA ALA A 127 14.52 -1.13 -1.00
C ALA A 127 13.99 -2.47 -0.50
N TRP A 128 13.49 -3.27 -1.43
CA TRP A 128 13.22 -4.66 -1.18
C TRP A 128 14.28 -5.51 -1.86
N ARG A 129 15.07 -6.23 -1.05
CA ARG A 129 16.17 -7.06 -1.53
C ARG A 129 15.97 -8.50 -1.04
N PRO A 130 15.15 -9.29 -1.75
CA PRO A 130 14.88 -10.66 -1.35
C PRO A 130 16.16 -11.48 -1.23
N ALA A 131 16.23 -12.36 -0.23
CA ALA A 131 17.38 -13.22 -0.04
C ALA A 131 17.65 -14.07 -1.30
N SER A 132 18.89 -14.02 -1.79
CA SER A 132 19.32 -14.94 -2.85
C SER A 132 19.41 -16.35 -2.27
N ARG A 133 18.56 -17.24 -2.78
CA ARG A 133 18.56 -18.67 -2.45
C ARG A 133 18.77 -19.47 -3.73
N PRO A 134 19.31 -20.70 -3.64
CA PRO A 134 19.46 -21.55 -4.81
C PRO A 134 18.17 -21.60 -5.64
N PRO A 135 18.26 -21.53 -6.98
CA PRO A 135 17.09 -21.58 -7.82
C PRO A 135 16.42 -22.95 -7.66
N THR A 136 15.16 -22.94 -7.23
CA THR A 136 14.25 -24.07 -7.39
C THR A 136 13.44 -23.81 -8.67
N PRO A 137 13.23 -24.80 -9.54
CA PRO A 137 12.45 -24.61 -10.77
C PRO A 137 11.01 -24.14 -10.51
N ALA A 138 10.47 -24.49 -9.35
CA ALA A 138 9.13 -24.10 -8.92
C ALA A 138 9.11 -22.65 -8.39
N GLY A 139 8.13 -21.87 -8.86
CA GLY A 139 7.77 -20.58 -8.27
C GLY A 139 8.66 -19.40 -8.64
N THR A 140 9.30 -19.38 -9.82
CA THR A 140 10.09 -18.22 -10.27
C THR A 140 9.39 -17.37 -11.35
N ASP A 141 8.21 -17.79 -11.78
CA ASP A 141 7.40 -17.12 -12.78
C ASP A 141 6.55 -15.99 -12.20
N GLY A 142 6.17 -15.06 -13.08
CA GLY A 142 5.28 -13.95 -12.78
C GLY A 142 5.96 -12.76 -12.11
N LEU A 143 5.13 -11.81 -11.69
CA LEU A 143 5.58 -10.52 -11.15
C LEU A 143 5.47 -10.47 -9.64
N MET A 144 6.41 -9.78 -9.02
CA MET A 144 6.31 -9.34 -7.64
C MET A 144 6.31 -7.82 -7.56
N ALA A 145 5.66 -7.27 -6.53
CA ALA A 145 5.56 -5.83 -6.36
C ALA A 145 5.52 -5.39 -4.90
N VAL A 146 5.99 -4.17 -4.69
CA VAL A 146 5.68 -3.39 -3.50
C VAL A 146 4.88 -2.17 -3.94
N ARG A 147 3.69 -2.01 -3.36
CA ARG A 147 2.76 -0.92 -3.66
C ARG A 147 2.51 -0.13 -2.39
N PHE A 148 2.60 1.20 -2.51
CA PHE A 148 2.33 2.13 -1.43
C PHE A 148 1.11 2.98 -1.75
N HIS A 149 0.17 3.04 -0.81
CA HIS A 149 -0.89 4.04 -0.75
C HIS A 149 -0.42 5.12 0.23
N LEU A 150 -0.01 6.25 -0.32
CA LEU A 150 0.57 7.35 0.44
C LEU A 150 -0.51 8.27 1.01
N PRO A 151 -0.28 8.90 2.17
CA PRO A 151 -1.32 9.67 2.89
C PRO A 151 -1.62 11.03 2.26
N SER A 152 -0.79 11.45 1.30
CA SER A 152 -0.78 12.83 0.83
C SER A 152 -0.29 12.96 -0.61
N LYS A 153 -0.27 14.20 -1.11
CA LYS A 153 0.15 14.51 -2.48
C LYS A 153 1.61 14.15 -2.68
N ILE A 154 1.90 13.44 -3.77
CA ILE A 154 3.25 13.07 -4.19
C ILE A 154 3.83 14.18 -5.06
N TYR A 155 5.03 14.65 -4.73
CA TYR A 155 5.77 15.66 -5.48
C TYR A 155 6.84 15.04 -6.38
N ARG A 156 7.47 13.98 -5.90
CA ARG A 156 8.53 13.26 -6.60
C ARG A 156 8.45 11.78 -6.24
N HIS A 157 8.81 10.94 -7.20
CA HIS A 157 9.04 9.52 -6.96
C HIS A 157 10.27 9.07 -7.73
N GLU A 158 10.81 7.92 -7.35
CA GLU A 158 11.98 7.31 -7.97
C GLU A 158 11.60 5.90 -8.40
N ASN A 159 11.97 5.49 -9.62
CA ASN A 159 11.88 4.10 -10.10
C ASN A 159 10.46 3.47 -10.13
N ALA A 160 9.38 4.24 -10.01
CA ALA A 160 8.01 3.74 -10.15
C ALA A 160 7.58 3.71 -11.63
N PRO A 161 7.55 2.55 -12.30
CA PRO A 161 7.33 2.47 -13.76
C PRO A 161 5.93 2.92 -14.19
N GLY A 162 4.93 2.79 -13.32
CA GLY A 162 3.55 3.24 -13.58
C GLY A 162 3.31 4.73 -13.28
N GLY A 163 4.31 5.44 -12.75
CA GLY A 163 4.11 6.78 -12.19
C GLY A 163 3.15 6.77 -11.00
N VAL A 164 2.48 7.91 -10.78
CA VAL A 164 1.48 8.07 -9.71
C VAL A 164 0.12 7.57 -10.17
N GLU A 165 -0.37 6.50 -9.56
CA GLU A 165 -1.70 5.94 -9.77
C GLU A 165 -2.71 6.55 -8.79
N ARG A 166 -3.92 6.85 -9.25
CA ARG A 166 -5.04 7.36 -8.43
C ARG A 166 -4.69 8.56 -7.50
N GLY A 167 -3.65 9.33 -7.85
CA GLY A 167 -3.22 10.54 -7.15
C GLY A 167 -2.30 10.34 -5.93
N ASN A 168 -2.22 9.13 -5.38
CA ASN A 168 -1.41 8.84 -4.18
C ASN A 168 -0.87 7.39 -4.10
N ILE A 169 -0.97 6.61 -5.17
CA ILE A 169 -0.50 5.22 -5.19
C ILE A 169 0.78 5.16 -6.03
N LEU A 170 1.80 4.49 -5.50
CA LEU A 170 3.02 4.16 -6.23
C LEU A 170 3.25 2.66 -6.19
N SER A 171 3.63 2.09 -7.34
CA SER A 171 3.91 0.66 -7.47
C SER A 171 5.28 0.45 -8.08
N TRP A 172 6.09 -0.35 -7.43
CA TRP A 172 7.38 -0.84 -7.92
C TRP A 172 7.25 -2.34 -8.13
N ARG A 173 7.69 -2.81 -9.30
CA ARG A 173 7.53 -4.21 -9.70
C ARG A 173 8.78 -4.77 -10.37
N GLN A 174 8.98 -6.07 -10.22
CA GLN A 174 10.00 -6.83 -10.92
C GLN A 174 9.54 -8.27 -11.16
N GLU A 175 10.23 -8.98 -12.04
CA GLU A 175 10.04 -10.43 -12.21
C GLU A 175 10.40 -11.18 -10.92
N VAL A 176 9.62 -12.20 -10.57
CA VAL A 176 9.91 -13.07 -9.42
C VAL A 176 11.30 -13.71 -9.58
N ALA A 177 11.66 -14.16 -10.79
CA ALA A 177 12.98 -14.70 -11.10
C ALA A 177 14.13 -13.72 -10.77
N ALA A 178 13.91 -12.42 -11.01
CA ALA A 178 14.89 -11.39 -10.69
C ALA A 178 15.06 -11.21 -9.17
N GLY A 179 13.95 -11.14 -8.44
CA GLY A 179 13.99 -11.06 -6.98
C GLY A 179 14.58 -12.32 -6.35
N ALA A 180 14.25 -13.48 -6.92
CA ALA A 180 14.83 -14.77 -6.55
C ALA A 180 16.36 -14.81 -6.72
N ALA A 181 16.91 -14.10 -7.71
CA ALA A 181 18.35 -13.92 -7.91
C ALA A 181 18.96 -12.84 -7.00
N GLY A 182 18.18 -12.25 -6.08
CA GLY A 182 18.62 -11.20 -5.16
C GLY A 182 18.65 -9.80 -5.76
N ARG A 183 17.99 -9.57 -6.91
CA ARG A 183 17.87 -8.23 -7.48
C ARG A 183 17.08 -7.33 -6.53
N GLU A 184 17.68 -6.18 -6.25
CA GLU A 184 17.08 -5.15 -5.42
C GLU A 184 16.02 -4.36 -6.20
N LEU A 185 14.88 -4.13 -5.54
CA LEU A 185 13.83 -3.24 -6.00
C LEU A 185 13.84 -1.99 -5.11
N ALA A 186 14.59 -0.97 -5.55
CA ALA A 186 14.69 0.32 -4.85
C ALA A 186 13.47 1.19 -5.13
N PHE A 187 12.97 1.86 -4.09
CA PHE A 187 11.80 2.72 -4.15
C PHE A 187 11.99 4.00 -3.33
N GLY A 188 11.36 5.08 -3.79
CA GLY A 188 11.46 6.38 -3.14
C GLY A 188 10.35 7.33 -3.55
N ALA A 189 9.89 8.16 -2.61
CA ALA A 189 8.88 9.18 -2.84
C ALA A 189 9.03 10.37 -1.88
N VAL A 190 8.71 11.56 -2.37
CA VAL A 190 8.56 12.79 -1.58
C VAL A 190 7.11 13.23 -1.63
N MET A 191 6.51 13.43 -0.47
CA MET A 191 5.07 13.71 -0.30
C MET A 191 4.83 14.82 0.72
N ASP A 192 3.60 15.34 0.77
CA ASP A 192 3.21 16.35 1.76
C ASP A 192 3.17 15.78 3.20
N ARG A 193 3.43 16.62 4.21
CA ARG A 193 3.27 16.26 5.64
C ARG A 193 1.83 16.34 6.12
N ARG A 194 0.93 16.96 5.35
CA ARG A 194 -0.49 17.03 5.66
C ARG A 194 -1.26 16.05 4.81
N SER A 195 -2.10 15.24 5.44
CA SER A 195 -3.02 14.38 4.70
C SER A 195 -4.00 15.22 3.89
N ILE A 196 -4.30 14.75 2.67
CA ILE A 196 -5.26 15.40 1.77
C ILE A 196 -6.65 15.44 2.41
N PHE A 197 -7.00 14.41 3.19
CA PHE A 197 -8.27 14.32 3.89
C PHE A 197 -8.44 15.45 4.91
N TYR A 198 -7.48 15.62 5.83
CA TYR A 198 -7.54 16.66 6.86
C TYR A 198 -7.51 18.07 6.27
N SER A 199 -6.75 18.27 5.19
CA SER A 199 -6.72 19.56 4.49
C SER A 199 -8.09 19.93 3.93
N THR A 200 -8.78 18.95 3.34
CA THR A 200 -10.11 19.14 2.74
C THR A 200 -11.17 19.35 3.80
N VAL A 201 -11.21 18.49 4.82
CA VAL A 201 -12.16 18.59 5.95
C VAL A 201 -11.97 19.90 6.71
N GLY A 202 -10.72 20.28 6.98
CA GLY A 202 -10.41 21.54 7.66
C GLY A 202 -10.89 22.76 6.88
N LEU A 203 -10.74 22.77 5.55
CA LEU A 203 -11.24 23.84 4.69
C LEU A 203 -12.78 23.96 4.77
N PHE A 204 -13.49 22.83 4.65
CA PHE A 204 -14.95 22.81 4.73
C PHE A 204 -15.46 23.20 6.12
N ALA A 205 -14.89 22.63 7.17
CA ALA A 205 -15.25 22.97 8.55
C ALA A 205 -15.00 24.45 8.85
N GLY A 206 -13.88 24.99 8.39
CA GLY A 206 -13.56 26.41 8.51
C GLY A 206 -14.56 27.31 7.79
N ALA A 207 -14.96 26.95 6.57
CA ALA A 207 -15.97 27.70 5.81
C ALA A 207 -17.34 27.68 6.51
N VAL A 208 -17.78 26.53 7.03
CA VAL A 208 -19.04 26.39 7.78
C VAL A 208 -19.02 27.22 9.06
N LEU A 209 -17.96 27.13 9.86
CA LEU A 209 -17.82 27.91 11.09
C LEU A 209 -17.81 29.42 10.80
N THR A 210 -17.14 29.83 9.73
CA THR A 210 -17.12 31.24 9.29
C THR A 210 -18.52 31.73 8.92
N ALA A 211 -19.28 30.94 8.15
CA ALA A 211 -20.65 31.28 7.79
C ALA A 211 -21.57 31.39 9.02
N LEU A 212 -21.45 30.46 9.99
CA LEU A 212 -22.21 30.50 11.23
C LEU A 212 -21.86 31.73 12.09
N ALA A 213 -20.57 32.07 12.19
CA ALA A 213 -20.11 33.27 12.89
C ALA A 213 -20.64 34.55 12.25
N MET A 214 -20.63 34.64 10.92
CA MET A 214 -21.22 35.78 10.20
C MET A 214 -22.72 35.89 10.48
N LEU A 215 -23.47 34.78 10.42
CA LEU A 215 -24.91 34.77 10.72
C LEU A 215 -25.17 35.20 12.17
N ALA A 216 -24.42 34.67 13.14
CA ALA A 216 -24.55 35.02 14.55
C ALA A 216 -24.26 36.51 14.79
N THR A 217 -23.27 37.05 14.08
CA THR A 217 -22.91 38.48 14.13
C THR A 217 -24.05 39.34 13.62
N VAL A 218 -24.61 39.00 12.44
CA VAL A 218 -25.77 39.71 11.87
C VAL A 218 -26.96 39.67 12.84
N VAL A 219 -27.31 38.49 13.37
CA VAL A 219 -28.41 38.34 14.34
C VAL A 219 -28.16 39.17 15.59
N TYR A 220 -26.94 39.15 16.13
CA TYR A 220 -26.57 39.95 17.31
C TYR A 220 -26.78 41.45 17.07
N PHE A 221 -26.29 41.97 15.95
CA PHE A 221 -26.43 43.40 15.62
C PHE A 221 -27.88 43.81 15.37
N VAL A 222 -28.67 42.98 14.67
CA VAL A 222 -30.11 43.22 14.47
C VAL A 222 -30.84 43.27 15.81
N ARG A 223 -30.57 42.31 16.70
CA ARG A 223 -31.18 42.27 18.05
C ARG A 223 -30.79 43.46 18.91
N ARG A 224 -29.54 43.93 18.81
CA ARG A 224 -29.05 45.09 19.54
C ARG A 224 -29.70 46.38 19.04
N LYS A 225 -29.83 46.55 17.73
CA LYS A 225 -30.46 47.74 17.14
C LYS A 225 -31.95 47.83 17.47
N GLY A 226 -32.68 46.72 17.44
CA GLY A 226 -34.10 46.67 17.81
C GLY A 226 -34.41 46.90 19.30
N ARG A 227 -33.40 46.98 20.18
CA ARG A 227 -33.58 47.30 21.62
C ARG A 227 -33.25 48.76 21.96
N GLY A 228 -32.77 49.55 20.99
CA GLY A 228 -32.44 50.97 21.19
C GLY A 228 -33.56 51.95 20.83
N ASP A 229 -34.62 51.47 20.18
CA ASP A 229 -35.73 52.28 19.65
C ASP A 229 -37.09 52.01 20.35
N GLY A 230 -37.08 51.54 21.60
CA GLY A 230 -38.28 51.35 22.43
C GLY A 230 -38.05 51.83 23.85
#